data_AF-A0A9D4J9J6-F1
#
_entry.id   AF-A0A9D4J9J6-F1
#
_cell.length_a   1.000
_cell.length_b   1.000
_cell.length_c   1.000
_cell.angle_alpha   90.00
_cell.angle_beta   90.00
_cell.angle_gamma   90.00
#
_symmetry.space_group_name_H-M   'P 1'
#
loop_
_entity.id
_entity.type
_entity.pdbx_description
1 polymer ?
#
loop_
_entity_poly.entity_id
_entity_poly.type
_entity_poly.pdbx_seq_one_letter_code
_entity_poly.pdbx_strand_id
1 'polypeptide(L)'
;MHEKYLYRVLKYTENINDGLKARDPTSTRTVCEHVESGSDYPSRFLSTSANREAAKLFASKGWHQPKRIAHIDCECLRRENPRVQFIDLRDSSVLQRYIGPDKPVVRRCAQKYAEVLIEGYVPPSCVRIELVQ
;
A
#
# COMPACT_ATOMS: atom_id res chain seq x y z
N MET A 1 1.16 -14.27 -0.35
CA MET A 1 0.60 -13.47 0.77
C MET A 1 -0.51 -14.25 1.45
N HIS A 2 -0.40 -14.44 2.77
CA HIS A 2 -1.38 -15.14 3.62
C HIS A 2 -2.08 -14.21 4.62
N GLU A 3 -1.77 -12.92 4.55
CA GLU A 3 -2.32 -11.90 5.42
C GLU A 3 -3.82 -11.73 5.19
N LYS A 4 -4.58 -11.75 6.29
CA LYS A 4 -6.01 -11.42 6.28
C LYS A 4 -6.23 -9.96 5.91
N TYR A 5 -5.38 -9.06 6.43
CA TYR A 5 -5.52 -7.62 6.22
C TYR A 5 -4.22 -6.98 5.75
N LEU A 6 -4.37 -5.99 4.88
CA LEU A 6 -3.36 -4.96 4.61
C LEU A 6 -3.78 -3.63 5.23
N TYR A 7 -2.81 -2.83 5.61
CA TYR A 7 -3.01 -1.56 6.31
C TYR A 7 -2.52 -0.40 5.47
N ARG A 8 -3.38 0.60 5.22
CA ARG A 8 -3.01 1.79 4.46
C ARG A 8 -3.33 3.04 5.25
N VAL A 9 -2.35 3.92 5.41
CA VAL A 9 -2.60 5.26 5.93
C VAL A 9 -3.30 6.09 4.86
N LEU A 10 -4.49 6.59 5.17
CA LEU A 10 -5.29 7.38 4.25
C LEU A 10 -4.95 8.86 4.33
N LYS A 11 -4.95 9.52 3.19
CA LYS A 11 -4.99 10.97 3.08
C LYS A 11 -6.36 11.49 3.53
N TYR A 12 -6.42 12.73 4.00
CA TYR A 12 -7.68 13.36 4.41
C TYR A 12 -8.71 13.43 3.26
N THR A 13 -8.22 13.57 2.02
CA THR A 13 -9.04 13.64 0.81
C THR A 13 -9.52 12.29 0.28
N GLU A 14 -9.01 11.16 0.80
CA GLU A 14 -9.48 9.83 0.38
C GLU A 14 -10.83 9.53 1.06
N ASN A 15 -11.84 9.25 0.24
CA ASN A 15 -13.17 8.84 0.67
C ASN A 15 -13.33 7.33 0.48
N ILE A 16 -13.53 6.60 1.57
CA ILE A 16 -13.65 5.14 1.51
C ILE A 16 -14.92 4.65 0.83
N ASN A 17 -15.97 5.47 0.78
CA ASN A 17 -17.24 5.09 0.15
C ASN A 17 -17.08 4.93 -1.37
N ASP A 18 -16.06 5.55 -1.95
CA ASP A 18 -15.70 5.42 -3.37
C ASP A 18 -14.74 4.23 -3.63
N GLY A 19 -14.27 3.58 -2.55
CA GLY A 19 -13.22 2.58 -2.57
C GLY A 19 -11.83 3.22 -2.64
N LEU A 20 -10.79 2.39 -2.76
CA LEU A 20 -9.41 2.88 -2.91
C LEU A 20 -8.92 2.61 -4.31
N LYS A 21 -8.35 3.64 -4.94
CA LYS A 21 -7.72 3.56 -6.25
C LYS A 21 -6.42 4.33 -6.25
N ALA A 22 -5.47 3.88 -7.06
CA ALA A 22 -4.23 4.59 -7.25
C ALA A 22 -4.48 5.99 -7.84
N ARG A 23 -3.57 6.94 -7.56
CA ARG A 23 -3.73 8.34 -8.01
C ARG A 23 -3.66 8.47 -9.53
N ASP A 24 -2.90 7.61 -10.18
CA ASP A 24 -2.83 7.48 -11.64
C ASP A 24 -2.80 5.99 -12.03
N PRO A 25 -3.98 5.35 -12.21
CA PRO A 25 -4.07 3.94 -12.57
C PRO A 25 -3.42 3.58 -13.91
N THR A 26 -3.14 4.57 -14.77
CA THR A 26 -2.55 4.38 -16.11
C THR A 26 -1.04 4.59 -16.13
N SER A 27 -0.44 4.93 -14.99
CA SER A 27 0.98 5.24 -14.89
C SER A 27 1.89 4.09 -15.34
N THR A 28 2.86 4.38 -16.20
CA THR A 28 3.88 3.41 -16.65
C THR A 28 5.02 3.21 -15.66
N ARG A 29 5.03 3.95 -14.55
CA ARG A 29 6.10 3.90 -13.55
C ARG A 29 6.30 2.52 -12.98
N THR A 30 7.54 2.13 -12.79
CA THR A 30 7.92 0.85 -12.22
C THR A 30 7.66 0.81 -10.72
N VAL A 31 7.66 -0.40 -10.15
CA VAL A 31 7.60 -0.61 -8.70
C VAL A 31 8.77 0.10 -8.00
N CYS A 32 9.98 0.02 -8.55
CA CYS A 32 11.15 0.70 -7.99
C CYS A 32 10.94 2.21 -7.91
N GLU A 33 10.52 2.84 -9.01
CA GLU A 33 10.29 4.30 -9.05
C GLU A 33 9.20 4.72 -8.06
N HIS A 34 8.13 3.93 -7.93
CA HIS A 34 7.06 4.18 -6.96
C HIS A 34 7.57 4.18 -5.52
N VAL A 35 8.31 3.14 -5.12
CA VAL A 35 8.82 3.01 -3.76
C VAL A 35 9.90 4.07 -3.48
N GLU A 36 10.77 4.36 -4.46
CA GLU A 36 11.84 5.35 -4.34
C GLU A 36 11.29 6.77 -4.15
N SER A 37 10.24 7.14 -4.89
CA SER A 37 9.65 8.48 -4.81
C SER A 37 8.61 8.65 -3.70
N GLY A 38 8.18 7.54 -3.08
CA GLY A 38 7.06 7.53 -2.15
C GLY A 38 5.81 8.19 -2.72
N SER A 39 5.16 9.04 -1.92
CA SER A 39 3.87 9.65 -2.23
C SER A 39 3.92 10.89 -3.13
N ASP A 40 5.11 11.37 -3.48
CA ASP A 40 5.30 12.66 -4.16
C ASP A 40 4.85 12.61 -5.62
N TYR A 41 5.01 11.45 -6.25
CA TYR A 41 4.68 11.25 -7.65
C TYR A 41 3.56 10.20 -7.80
N PRO A 42 2.47 10.49 -8.55
CA PRO A 42 1.42 9.52 -8.83
C PRO A 42 1.97 8.24 -9.47
N SER A 43 1.31 7.13 -9.19
CA SER A 43 1.55 5.84 -9.85
C SER A 43 0.25 5.03 -9.88
N ARG A 44 0.31 3.84 -10.47
CA ARG A 44 -0.78 2.85 -10.49
C ARG A 44 -0.85 1.96 -9.25
N PHE A 45 0.04 2.18 -8.28
CA PHE A 45 0.14 1.37 -7.07
C PHE A 45 -0.45 2.06 -5.84
N LEU A 46 -1.17 1.29 -5.04
CA LEU A 46 -1.52 1.66 -3.67
C LEU A 46 -0.46 1.08 -2.73
N SER A 47 0.30 1.95 -2.06
CA SER A 47 1.16 1.51 -0.95
C SER A 47 0.31 1.09 0.24
N THR A 48 0.61 -0.10 0.77
CA THR A 48 0.04 -0.66 1.98
C THR A 48 1.13 -1.35 2.79
N SER A 49 0.83 -1.68 4.05
CA SER A 49 1.69 -2.46 4.92
C SER A 49 1.00 -3.76 5.29
N ALA A 50 1.76 -4.85 5.35
CA ALA A 50 1.29 -6.10 5.96
C ALA A 50 1.33 -6.08 7.50
N ASN A 51 1.90 -5.03 8.11
CA ASN A 51 2.04 -4.91 9.56
C ASN A 51 1.34 -3.63 10.04
N ARG A 52 0.32 -3.81 10.89
CA ARG A 52 -0.44 -2.68 11.47
C ARG A 52 0.44 -1.68 12.20
N GLU A 53 1.41 -2.16 12.99
CA GLU A 53 2.30 -1.30 13.76
C GLU A 53 3.26 -0.53 12.85
N ALA A 54 3.68 -1.12 11.73
CA ALA A 54 4.43 -0.39 10.71
C ALA A 54 3.59 0.70 10.04
N ALA A 55 2.30 0.45 9.77
CA ALA A 55 1.37 1.46 9.27
C ALA A 55 1.14 2.59 10.30
N LYS A 56 1.03 2.27 11.59
CA LYS A 56 0.95 3.27 12.66
C LYS A 56 2.24 4.09 12.77
N LEU A 57 3.40 3.46 12.68
CA LEU A 57 4.68 4.15 12.65
C LEU A 57 4.82 5.06 11.43
N PHE A 58 4.27 4.67 10.27
CA PHE A 58 4.20 5.55 9.11
C PHE A 58 3.24 6.73 9.35
N ALA A 59 2.05 6.46 9.90
CA ALA A 59 1.08 7.49 10.25
C ALA A 59 1.65 8.50 11.25
N SER A 60 2.42 8.06 12.26
CA SER A 60 2.99 8.94 13.28
C SER A 60 3.94 9.99 12.69
N LYS A 61 4.62 9.69 11.58
CA LYS A 61 5.50 10.61 10.85
C LYS A 61 4.76 11.61 9.94
N GLY A 62 3.50 11.32 9.62
CA GLY A 62 2.67 12.21 8.80
C GLY A 62 2.14 13.41 9.59
N TRP A 63 1.93 14.52 8.87
CA TRP A 63 1.41 15.78 9.41
C TRP A 63 -0.13 15.86 9.34
N HIS A 64 -0.78 14.95 8.61
CA HIS A 64 -2.23 14.97 8.40
C HIS A 64 -3.00 14.47 9.63
N GLN A 65 -4.07 15.19 9.98
CA GLN A 65 -5.02 14.85 11.04
C GLN A 65 -6.47 14.92 10.50
N PRO A 66 -7.38 14.02 10.94
CA PRO A 66 -7.11 12.84 11.77
C PRO A 66 -6.33 11.76 11.00
N LYS A 67 -5.46 11.04 11.70
CA LYS A 67 -4.73 9.89 11.13
C LYS A 67 -5.70 8.72 10.99
N ARG A 68 -5.99 8.31 9.76
CA ARG A 68 -6.91 7.21 9.45
C ARG A 68 -6.13 6.06 8.84
N ILE A 69 -6.34 4.85 9.35
CA ILE A 69 -5.80 3.61 8.77
C ILE A 69 -6.97 2.82 8.18
N ALA A 70 -6.88 2.52 6.89
CA ALA A 70 -7.72 1.54 6.23
C ALA A 70 -7.18 0.13 6.48
N HIS A 71 -8.07 -0.76 6.93
CA HIS A 71 -7.88 -2.20 6.99
C HIS A 71 -8.53 -2.80 5.75
N ILE A 72 -7.71 -3.34 4.86
CA ILE A 72 -8.14 -3.91 3.57
C ILE A 72 -8.19 -5.42 3.72
N ASP A 73 -9.39 -6.00 3.65
CA ASP A 73 -9.60 -7.45 3.72
C ASP A 73 -9.16 -8.12 2.42
N CYS A 74 -8.09 -8.92 2.49
CA CYS A 74 -7.48 -9.55 1.33
C CYS A 74 -8.34 -10.66 0.71
N GLU A 75 -9.16 -11.34 1.50
CA GLU A 75 -10.07 -12.39 1.01
C GLU A 75 -11.26 -11.76 0.29
N CYS A 76 -11.86 -10.74 0.90
CA CYS A 76 -12.89 -9.91 0.25
C CYS A 76 -12.38 -9.35 -1.07
N LEU A 77 -11.18 -8.74 -1.06
CA LEU A 77 -10.61 -8.08 -2.22
C LEU A 77 -10.36 -9.05 -3.38
N ARG A 78 -9.83 -10.25 -3.11
CA ARG A 78 -9.65 -11.29 -4.14
C ARG A 78 -10.98 -11.77 -4.71
N ARG A 79 -12.01 -11.88 -3.87
CA ARG A 79 -13.36 -12.30 -4.29
C ARG A 79 -14.05 -11.25 -5.16
N GLU A 80 -13.99 -9.99 -4.76
CA GLU A 80 -14.73 -8.90 -5.42
C GLU A 80 -13.96 -8.28 -6.59
N ASN A 81 -12.63 -8.35 -6.59
CA ASN A 81 -11.80 -7.95 -7.72
C ASN A 81 -10.71 -9.01 -8.00
N PRO A 82 -11.04 -10.09 -8.72
CA PRO A 82 -10.08 -11.16 -9.04
C PRO A 82 -8.88 -10.73 -9.88
N ARG A 83 -8.93 -9.54 -10.50
CA ARG A 83 -7.84 -8.99 -11.32
C ARG A 83 -6.83 -8.18 -10.51
N VAL A 84 -7.11 -7.95 -9.22
CA VAL A 84 -6.19 -7.23 -8.33
C VAL A 84 -4.87 -7.98 -8.22
N GLN A 85 -3.76 -7.24 -8.24
CA GLN A 85 -2.44 -7.81 -8.04
C GLN A 85 -1.86 -7.35 -6.71
N PHE A 86 -1.21 -8.27 -6.01
CA PHE A 86 -0.44 -7.99 -4.80
C PHE A 86 1.04 -8.17 -5.11
N ILE A 87 1.83 -7.13 -4.85
CA ILE A 87 3.29 -7.17 -5.00
C ILE A 87 3.88 -7.10 -3.60
N ASP A 88 4.26 -8.26 -3.08
CA ASP A 88 4.74 -8.41 -1.71
C ASP A 88 6.25 -8.19 -1.62
N LEU A 89 6.68 -6.96 -1.28
CA LEU A 89 8.10 -6.59 -1.24
C LEU A 89 8.85 -7.14 -0.03
N ARG A 90 8.18 -7.90 0.84
CA ARG A 90 8.80 -8.65 1.94
C ARG A 90 9.41 -9.96 1.44
N ASP A 91 8.86 -10.51 0.36
CA ASP A 91 9.44 -11.66 -0.32
C ASP A 91 10.74 -11.22 -1.02
N SER A 92 11.85 -11.90 -0.69
CA SER A 92 13.17 -11.56 -1.20
C SER A 92 13.28 -11.70 -2.73
N SER A 93 12.55 -12.64 -3.33
CA SER A 93 12.52 -12.87 -4.77
C SER A 93 11.75 -11.77 -5.50
N VAL A 94 10.62 -11.34 -4.93
CA VAL A 94 9.81 -10.22 -5.44
C VAL A 94 10.60 -8.91 -5.32
N LEU A 95 11.20 -8.67 -4.16
CA LEU A 95 12.04 -7.51 -3.91
C LEU A 95 13.23 -7.45 -4.88
N GLN A 96 13.89 -8.59 -5.12
CA GLN A 96 14.97 -8.70 -6.10
C GLN A 96 14.49 -8.39 -7.52
N ARG A 97 13.35 -8.95 -7.93
CA ARG A 97 12.78 -8.74 -9.26
C ARG A 97 12.41 -7.29 -9.54
N TYR A 98 11.87 -6.58 -8.56
CA TYR A 98 11.29 -5.25 -8.77
C TYR A 98 12.18 -4.07 -8.38
N ILE A 99 13.12 -4.25 -7.44
CA ILE A 99 13.96 -3.15 -6.93
C ILE A 99 15.45 -3.39 -7.21
N GLY A 100 15.89 -4.65 -7.33
CA GLY A 100 17.30 -4.98 -7.52
C GLY A 100 18.17 -4.73 -6.27
N PRO A 101 19.43 -5.19 -6.24
CA PRO A 101 20.32 -5.08 -5.09
C PRO A 101 21.05 -3.72 -5.03
N ASP A 102 21.07 -2.97 -6.13
CA ASP A 102 21.73 -1.68 -6.32
C ASP A 102 20.98 -0.50 -5.67
N LYS A 103 19.78 -0.75 -5.13
CA LYS A 103 18.94 0.25 -4.44
C LYS A 103 18.75 -0.06 -2.95
N PRO A 104 19.82 -0.12 -2.13
CA PRO A 104 19.75 -0.62 -0.75
C PRO A 104 18.87 0.23 0.19
N VAL A 105 18.75 1.53 -0.05
CA VAL A 105 17.88 2.42 0.74
C VAL A 105 16.41 2.12 0.46
N VAL A 106 16.04 1.98 -0.82
CA VAL A 106 14.67 1.67 -1.26
C VAL A 106 14.23 0.31 -0.70
N ARG A 107 15.10 -0.70 -0.79
CA ARG A 107 14.85 -2.03 -0.20
C ARG A 107 14.60 -1.95 1.30
N ARG A 108 15.43 -1.20 2.03
CA ARG A 108 15.31 -1.04 3.48
C ARG A 108 14.00 -0.36 3.86
N CYS A 109 13.57 0.64 3.08
CA CYS A 109 12.27 1.30 3.30
C CYS A 109 11.11 0.33 3.11
N ALA A 110 11.07 -0.40 1.98
CA ALA A 110 10.01 -1.38 1.71
C ALA A 110 9.93 -2.45 2.81
N GLN A 111 11.07 -2.97 3.26
CA GLN A 111 11.14 -3.96 4.34
C GLN A 111 10.74 -3.36 5.70
N LYS A 112 11.23 -2.17 6.05
CA LYS A 112 10.90 -1.48 7.30
C LYS A 112 9.41 -1.27 7.48
N TYR A 113 8.71 -0.98 6.39
CA TYR A 113 7.27 -0.75 6.40
C TYR A 113 6.45 -1.99 6.03
N ALA A 114 7.09 -3.17 5.92
CA ALA A 114 6.44 -4.41 5.52
C ALA A 114 5.56 -4.21 4.27
N GLU A 115 6.10 -3.51 3.27
CA GLU A 115 5.33 -2.95 2.17
C GLU A 115 4.79 -4.04 1.24
N VAL A 116 3.49 -3.94 0.96
CA VAL A 116 2.82 -4.71 -0.08
C VAL A 116 2.08 -3.71 -0.96
N LEU A 117 2.36 -3.73 -2.25
CA LEU A 117 1.64 -2.87 -3.19
C LEU A 117 0.39 -3.58 -3.69
N ILE A 118 -0.69 -2.83 -3.82
CA ILE A 118 -1.89 -3.26 -4.54
C ILE A 118 -1.92 -2.53 -5.87
N GLU A 119 -2.03 -3.28 -6.96
CA GLU A 119 -2.32 -2.75 -8.29
C GLU A 119 -3.76 -3.11 -8.67
N GLY A 120 -4.60 -2.08 -8.85
CA GLY A 120 -6.03 -2.22 -9.12
C GLY A 120 -6.92 -1.45 -8.15
N TYR A 121 -8.23 -1.67 -8.30
CA TYR A 121 -9.26 -1.06 -7.46
C TYR A 121 -9.55 -1.90 -6.22
N VAL A 122 -9.70 -1.26 -5.06
CA VAL A 122 -10.15 -1.86 -3.81
C VAL A 122 -11.60 -1.43 -3.53
N PRO A 123 -12.58 -2.34 -3.59
CA PRO A 123 -13.96 -2.02 -3.30
C PRO A 123 -14.19 -1.51 -1.86
N PRO A 124 -15.18 -0.61 -1.62
CA PRO A 124 -15.51 -0.09 -0.30
C PRO A 124 -15.86 -1.19 0.72
N SER A 125 -16.57 -2.22 0.26
CA SER A 125 -16.96 -3.43 0.99
C SER A 125 -15.78 -4.15 1.66
N CYS A 126 -14.58 -4.03 1.08
CA CYS A 126 -13.37 -4.66 1.58
C CYS A 126 -12.55 -3.77 2.51
N VAL A 127 -13.04 -2.57 2.87
CA VAL A 127 -12.30 -1.59 3.68
C VAL A 127 -13.02 -1.31 5.00
N ARG A 128 -12.26 -1.33 6.09
CA ARG A 128 -12.69 -0.82 7.41
C ARG A 128 -11.74 0.28 7.89
N ILE A 129 -12.24 1.22 8.68
CA ILE A 129 -11.44 2.35 9.16
C ILE A 129 -11.13 2.23 10.64
N GLU A 130 -9.87 2.45 10.97
CA GLU A 130 -9.38 2.72 12.31
C GLU A 130 -8.95 4.18 12.40
N LEU A 131 -9.48 4.91 13.38
CA LEU A 131 -8.96 6.21 13.77
C LEU A 131 -7.75 6.00 14.68
N VAL A 132 -6.64 6.65 14.37
CA VAL A 132 -5.42 6.57 15.17
C VAL A 132 -5.26 7.89 15.91
N GLN A 133 -5.16 7.79 17.23
CA GLN A 133 -4.88 8.90 18.14
C GLN A 133 -3.40 9.25 18.13
#